data_AF-A0A8T6N903-F1
#
_entry.id   AF-A0A8T6N903-F1
#
_cell.length_a   1.000
_cell.length_b   1.000
_cell.length_c   1.000
_cell.angle_alpha   90.00
_cell.angle_beta   90.00
_cell.angle_gamma   90.00
#
_symmetry.space_group_name_H-M   'P 1'
#
loop_
_entity.id
_entity.type
_entity.pdbx_description
1 polymer ?
#
loop_
_entity_poly.entity_id
_entity_poly.type
_entity_poly.pdbx_seq_one_letter_code
_entity_poly.pdbx_strand_id
1 'polypeptide(L)'
;MISYKKIVPPLDDTVSKSYGLFDWQSFFSNVFYSNNQRIKQTGYNNNQVAFLRGYVVSHISQDLGDFAEALRESDNVKLRTKTGSMFAWIFALANELEEDLEDIIYDKYPGFCPYCGHKYHCQCAWWLPSQIKKGKDRIHTKPIEDNESPHTKPNQLSGWITTWELIYGKKYKIAMTVADIMYKLLEEEAEILEELDKAKGGQLNRDEPYYKKLTREVADFVSWYFALLYKLQQDLPPDQLSKILYEKFKDGCPWCKEQICKCYPKWLEES
;
A
#
# COMPACT_ATOMS: atom_id res chain seq x y z
N MET A 1 15.26 -6.99 -11.78
CA MET A 1 15.22 -5.51 -11.71
C MET A 1 14.03 -5.03 -12.52
N ILE A 2 13.10 -4.31 -11.90
CA ILE A 2 11.87 -3.83 -12.55
C ILE A 2 12.22 -2.70 -13.52
N SER A 3 11.72 -2.80 -14.75
CA SER A 3 11.86 -1.75 -15.76
C SER A 3 10.70 -0.75 -15.65
N TYR A 4 10.86 0.28 -14.82
CA TYR A 4 9.84 1.32 -14.65
C TYR A 4 9.61 2.16 -15.91
N LYS A 5 8.37 2.63 -16.09
CA LYS A 5 8.07 3.64 -17.10
C LYS A 5 8.71 4.97 -16.71
N LYS A 6 9.21 5.71 -17.69
CA LYS A 6 9.70 7.08 -17.47
C LYS A 6 8.52 8.05 -17.39
N ILE A 7 7.92 8.14 -16.20
CA ILE A 7 6.86 9.09 -15.85
C ILE A 7 7.47 10.13 -14.92
N VAL A 8 7.58 11.37 -15.38
CA VAL A 8 8.23 12.46 -14.65
C VAL A 8 7.26 13.64 -14.47
N PRO A 9 7.38 14.41 -13.37
CA PRO A 9 6.64 15.66 -13.23
C PRO A 9 7.02 16.71 -14.31
N PRO A 10 6.15 17.68 -14.63
CA PRO A 10 4.79 17.81 -14.10
C PRO A 10 3.83 16.77 -14.69
N LEU A 11 2.91 16.27 -13.87
CA LEU A 11 1.86 15.36 -14.33
C LEU A 11 0.74 16.12 -15.05
N ASP A 12 0.14 15.46 -16.04
CA ASP A 12 -1.12 15.89 -16.66
C ASP A 12 -2.32 15.25 -15.93
N ASP A 13 -3.32 16.06 -15.55
CA ASP A 13 -4.52 15.59 -14.82
C ASP A 13 -5.28 14.52 -15.61
N THR A 14 -5.44 14.72 -16.92
CA THR A 14 -6.20 13.80 -17.78
C THR A 14 -5.51 12.45 -17.87
N VAL A 15 -4.18 12.47 -18.05
CA VAL A 15 -3.37 11.26 -18.11
C VAL A 15 -3.33 10.55 -16.76
N SER A 16 -3.18 11.27 -15.64
CA SER A 16 -3.06 10.69 -14.30
C SER A 16 -4.31 9.92 -13.84
N LYS A 17 -5.49 10.26 -14.36
CA LYS A 17 -6.73 9.50 -14.13
C LYS A 17 -6.70 8.11 -14.73
N SER A 18 -5.89 7.90 -15.77
CA SER A 18 -5.73 6.59 -16.41
C SER A 18 -4.69 5.69 -15.75
N TYR A 19 -3.94 6.21 -14.77
CA TYR A 19 -2.84 5.47 -14.15
C TYR A 19 -3.34 4.32 -13.28
N GLY A 20 -2.75 3.14 -13.51
CA GLY A 20 -2.84 1.98 -12.66
C GLY A 20 -1.82 2.03 -11.50
N LEU A 21 -1.70 0.92 -10.77
CA LEU A 21 -0.74 0.84 -9.67
C LEU A 21 0.70 0.93 -10.19
N PHE A 22 1.00 0.23 -11.28
CA PHE A 22 2.33 0.23 -11.87
C PHE A 22 2.78 1.61 -12.39
N ASP A 23 1.84 2.41 -12.93
CA ASP A 23 2.14 3.77 -13.40
C ASP A 23 2.47 4.69 -12.23
N TRP A 24 1.68 4.64 -11.15
CA TRP A 24 1.98 5.39 -9.94
C TRP A 24 3.29 4.93 -9.28
N GLN A 25 3.54 3.62 -9.20
CA GLN A 25 4.82 3.10 -8.69
C GLN A 25 6.00 3.63 -9.51
N SER A 26 5.90 3.60 -10.84
CA SER A 26 6.89 4.14 -11.75
C SER A 26 7.13 5.64 -11.51
N PHE A 27 6.06 6.42 -11.35
CA PHE A 27 6.14 7.84 -11.01
C PHE A 27 6.89 8.07 -9.68
N PHE A 28 6.50 7.38 -8.60
CA PHE A 28 7.13 7.53 -7.29
C PHE A 28 8.60 7.06 -7.29
N SER A 29 8.91 6.04 -8.07
CA SER A 29 10.30 5.62 -8.32
C SER A 29 11.11 6.75 -8.96
N ASN A 30 10.61 7.38 -10.03
CA ASN A 30 11.31 8.49 -10.69
C ASN A 30 11.48 9.74 -9.80
N VAL A 31 10.55 10.01 -8.89
CA VAL A 31 10.62 11.19 -8.00
C VAL A 31 11.49 10.92 -6.77
N PHE A 32 11.37 9.77 -6.13
CA PHE A 32 11.91 9.54 -4.78
C PHE A 32 13.06 8.53 -4.69
N TYR A 33 13.24 7.64 -5.68
CA TYR A 33 14.17 6.52 -5.56
C TYR A 33 15.62 6.95 -5.28
N SER A 34 16.14 7.93 -6.03
CA SER A 34 17.52 8.41 -5.86
C SER A 34 17.76 9.00 -4.46
N ASN A 35 16.78 9.72 -3.92
CA ASN A 35 16.85 10.26 -2.58
C ASN A 35 16.76 9.16 -1.51
N ASN A 36 15.90 8.16 -1.70
CA ASN A 36 15.82 7.00 -0.82
C ASN A 36 17.13 6.22 -0.81
N GLN A 37 17.78 6.02 -1.96
CA GLN A 37 19.11 5.41 -2.02
C GLN A 37 20.15 6.23 -1.26
N ARG A 38 20.12 7.57 -1.40
CA ARG A 38 21.00 8.46 -0.65
C ARG A 38 20.80 8.30 0.86
N ILE A 39 19.56 8.36 1.34
CA ILE A 39 19.23 8.23 2.77
C ILE A 39 19.62 6.85 3.30
N LYS A 40 19.34 5.78 2.54
CA LYS A 40 19.75 4.42 2.89
C LYS A 40 21.28 4.31 3.01
N GLN A 41 22.01 4.93 2.08
CA GLN A 41 23.46 4.93 2.09
C GLN A 41 24.03 5.70 3.28
N THR A 42 23.57 6.93 3.50
CA THR A 42 24.17 7.83 4.50
C THR A 42 23.64 7.57 5.92
N GLY A 43 22.34 7.34 6.06
CA GLY A 43 21.71 7.21 7.38
C GLY A 43 21.58 5.79 7.89
N TYR A 44 21.71 4.79 7.01
CA TYR A 44 21.57 3.38 7.38
C TYR A 44 22.77 2.54 6.93
N ASN A 45 23.87 3.15 6.47
CA ASN A 45 25.07 2.45 6.02
C ASN A 45 24.77 1.35 4.97
N ASN A 46 23.87 1.64 4.03
CA ASN A 46 23.35 0.70 3.04
C ASN A 46 22.59 -0.52 3.61
N ASN A 47 22.27 -0.56 4.90
CA ASN A 47 21.46 -1.61 5.50
C ASN A 47 19.99 -1.45 5.06
N GLN A 48 19.55 -2.27 4.12
CA GLN A 48 18.21 -2.23 3.53
C GLN A 48 17.13 -2.51 4.57
N VAL A 49 17.34 -3.49 5.45
CA VAL A 49 16.36 -3.86 6.49
C VAL A 49 16.18 -2.72 7.49
N ALA A 50 17.28 -2.11 7.94
CA ALA A 50 17.24 -0.98 8.86
C ALA A 50 16.59 0.25 8.20
N PHE A 51 16.86 0.50 6.92
CA PHE A 51 16.22 1.56 6.15
C PHE A 51 14.70 1.32 6.02
N LEU A 52 14.28 0.13 5.64
CA LEU A 52 12.86 -0.22 5.51
C LEU A 52 12.12 -0.03 6.84
N ARG A 53 12.67 -0.55 7.94
CA ARG A 53 12.04 -0.44 9.27
C ARG A 53 12.07 0.98 9.82
N GLY A 54 13.27 1.57 9.84
CA GLY A 54 13.53 2.83 10.53
C GLY A 54 13.11 4.06 9.74
N TYR A 55 12.98 3.94 8.41
CA TYR A 55 12.59 5.05 7.54
C TYR A 55 11.24 4.80 6.86
N VAL A 56 11.10 3.74 6.06
CA VAL A 56 9.89 3.57 5.23
C VAL A 56 8.66 3.23 6.09
N VAL A 57 8.75 2.18 6.92
CA VAL A 57 7.64 1.74 7.77
C VAL A 57 7.35 2.77 8.86
N SER A 58 8.36 3.43 9.44
CA SER A 58 8.13 4.47 10.46
C SER A 58 7.33 5.67 9.94
N HIS A 59 7.48 6.05 8.66
CA HIS A 59 6.63 7.06 8.05
C HIS A 59 5.21 6.55 7.78
N ILE A 60 5.05 5.26 7.46
CA ILE A 60 3.72 4.64 7.41
C ILE A 60 3.05 4.72 8.79
N SER A 61 3.75 4.36 9.87
CA SER A 61 3.22 4.48 11.25
C SER A 61 2.84 5.91 11.60
N GLN A 62 3.71 6.88 11.24
CA GLN A 62 3.44 8.30 11.46
C GLN A 62 2.19 8.76 10.72
N ASP A 63 2.07 8.41 9.44
CA ASP A 63 0.92 8.80 8.64
C ASP A 63 -0.37 8.10 9.09
N LEU A 64 -0.31 6.85 9.59
CA LEU A 64 -1.45 6.18 10.24
C LEU A 64 -1.89 6.91 11.51
N GLY A 65 -0.94 7.37 12.33
CA GLY A 65 -1.21 8.17 13.54
C GLY A 65 -1.86 9.51 13.20
N ASP A 66 -1.30 10.25 12.24
CA ASP A 66 -1.85 11.51 11.75
C ASP A 66 -3.22 11.32 11.09
N PHE A 67 -3.44 10.19 10.44
CA PHE A 67 -4.74 9.83 9.87
C PHE A 67 -5.79 9.58 10.96
N ALA A 68 -5.43 8.85 12.01
CA ALA A 68 -6.30 8.62 13.16
C ALA A 68 -6.65 9.94 13.88
N GLU A 69 -5.68 10.84 14.00
CA GLU A 69 -5.91 12.19 14.52
C GLU A 69 -6.90 12.97 13.64
N ALA A 70 -6.69 12.96 12.32
CA ALA A 70 -7.56 13.66 11.37
C ALA A 70 -9.00 13.11 11.38
N LEU A 71 -9.18 11.80 11.57
CA LEU A 71 -10.50 11.19 11.78
C LEU A 71 -11.17 11.73 13.05
N ARG A 72 -10.45 11.78 14.17
CA ARG A 72 -10.97 12.30 15.45
C ARG A 72 -11.37 13.77 15.35
N GLU A 73 -10.63 14.56 14.57
CA GLU A 73 -10.84 15.99 14.40
C GLU A 73 -11.76 16.36 13.24
N SER A 74 -12.20 15.37 12.45
CA SER A 74 -12.96 15.58 11.21
C SER A 74 -12.23 16.49 10.21
N ASP A 75 -10.89 16.43 10.18
CA ASP A 75 -10.06 17.21 9.27
C ASP A 75 -9.91 16.49 7.92
N ASN A 76 -10.85 16.77 7.01
CA ASN A 76 -10.87 16.22 5.67
C ASN A 76 -9.64 16.59 4.82
N VAL A 77 -8.99 17.73 5.08
CA VAL A 77 -7.79 18.15 4.34
C VAL A 77 -6.60 17.29 4.77
N LYS A 78 -6.44 17.08 6.07
CA LYS A 78 -5.40 16.20 6.62
C LYS A 78 -5.66 14.75 6.23
N LEU A 79 -6.91 14.27 6.25
CA LEU A 79 -7.27 12.92 5.75
C LEU A 79 -6.84 12.70 4.29
N ARG A 80 -7.14 13.63 3.38
CA ARG A 80 -6.71 13.57 1.97
C ARG A 80 -5.19 13.57 1.85
N THR A 81 -4.55 14.47 2.60
CA THR A 81 -3.09 14.60 2.59
C THR A 81 -2.41 13.31 3.04
N LYS A 82 -2.90 12.68 4.12
CA LYS A 82 -2.34 11.48 4.71
C LYS A 82 -2.67 10.22 3.93
N THR A 83 -3.85 10.17 3.31
CA THR A 83 -4.20 9.17 2.28
C THR A 83 -3.11 9.10 1.22
N GLY A 84 -2.78 10.23 0.58
CA GLY A 84 -1.76 10.28 -0.47
C GLY A 84 -0.34 10.00 0.03
N SER A 85 0.02 10.42 1.25
CA SER A 85 1.34 10.11 1.82
C SER A 85 1.53 8.61 2.07
N MET A 86 0.57 7.96 2.75
CA MET A 86 0.65 6.53 3.04
C MET A 86 0.84 5.73 1.75
N PHE A 87 0.09 6.08 0.70
CA PHE A 87 0.20 5.40 -0.58
C PHE A 87 1.58 5.57 -1.24
N ALA A 88 2.18 6.77 -1.14
CA ALA A 88 3.55 7.00 -1.59
C ALA A 88 4.57 6.13 -0.83
N TRP A 89 4.39 5.93 0.47
CA TRP A 89 5.25 5.06 1.27
C TRP A 89 5.06 3.57 0.98
N ILE A 90 3.84 3.13 0.66
CA ILE A 90 3.59 1.77 0.15
C ILE A 90 4.40 1.54 -1.14
N PHE A 91 4.43 2.51 -2.06
CA PHE A 91 5.27 2.40 -3.26
C PHE A 91 6.77 2.44 -2.94
N ALA A 92 7.20 3.25 -1.96
CA ALA A 92 8.59 3.23 -1.51
C ALA A 92 8.98 1.84 -0.97
N LEU A 93 8.09 1.19 -0.22
CA LEU A 93 8.27 -0.18 0.25
C LEU A 93 8.40 -1.15 -0.94
N ALA A 94 7.45 -1.17 -1.86
CA ALA A 94 7.50 -2.04 -3.05
C ALA A 94 8.76 -1.82 -3.91
N ASN A 95 9.16 -0.56 -4.10
CA ASN A 95 10.37 -0.20 -4.84
C ASN A 95 11.65 -0.74 -4.17
N GLU A 96 11.74 -0.69 -2.84
CA GLU A 96 12.88 -1.23 -2.10
C GLU A 96 12.88 -2.75 -2.03
N LEU A 97 11.71 -3.39 -2.06
CA LEU A 97 11.61 -4.83 -2.30
C LEU A 97 12.02 -5.19 -3.74
N GLU A 98 12.00 -4.22 -4.64
CA GLU A 98 12.01 -4.35 -6.11
C GLU A 98 11.00 -5.40 -6.61
N GLU A 99 9.77 -5.22 -6.15
CA GLU A 99 8.57 -5.96 -6.55
C GLU A 99 7.53 -5.01 -7.16
N ASP A 100 6.77 -5.50 -8.13
CA ASP A 100 5.64 -4.76 -8.70
C ASP A 100 4.46 -4.88 -7.70
N LEU A 101 4.03 -3.75 -7.15
CA LEU A 101 2.94 -3.71 -6.19
C LEU A 101 1.64 -4.27 -6.80
N GLU A 102 1.43 -4.04 -8.09
CA GLU A 102 0.27 -4.55 -8.82
C GLU A 102 0.28 -6.08 -8.90
N ASP A 103 1.46 -6.69 -9.12
CA ASP A 103 1.65 -8.13 -9.10
C ASP A 103 1.48 -8.70 -7.70
N ILE A 104 2.11 -8.11 -6.68
CA ILE A 104 1.99 -8.53 -5.28
C ILE A 104 0.50 -8.63 -4.86
N ILE A 105 -0.27 -7.59 -5.19
CA ILE A 105 -1.68 -7.53 -4.82
C ILE A 105 -2.48 -8.55 -5.65
N TYR A 106 -2.27 -8.64 -6.95
CA TYR A 106 -3.01 -9.56 -7.82
C TYR A 106 -2.76 -11.03 -7.47
N ASP A 107 -1.53 -11.38 -7.12
CA ASP A 107 -1.15 -12.75 -6.76
C ASP A 107 -1.93 -13.26 -5.52
N LYS A 108 -2.25 -12.35 -4.59
CA LYS A 108 -3.05 -12.68 -3.40
C LYS A 108 -4.54 -12.43 -3.60
N TYR A 109 -4.91 -11.41 -4.37
CA TYR A 109 -6.28 -10.95 -4.58
C TYR A 109 -6.63 -10.84 -6.08
N PRO A 110 -6.70 -11.96 -6.83
CA PRO A 110 -6.95 -11.96 -8.28
C PRO A 110 -8.44 -11.76 -8.65
N GLY A 111 -9.19 -11.00 -7.85
CA GLY A 111 -10.63 -10.78 -8.03
C GLY A 111 -11.56 -11.68 -7.19
N PHE A 112 -11.03 -12.35 -6.17
CA PHE A 112 -11.84 -13.07 -5.18
C PHE A 112 -11.17 -13.03 -3.80
N CYS A 113 -11.92 -13.35 -2.74
CA CYS A 113 -11.37 -13.44 -1.40
C CYS A 113 -10.43 -14.66 -1.29
N PRO A 114 -9.14 -14.50 -0.91
CA PRO A 114 -8.20 -15.62 -0.82
C PRO A 114 -8.57 -16.62 0.26
N TYR A 115 -9.38 -16.25 1.25
CA TYR A 115 -9.70 -17.14 2.39
C TYR A 115 -10.94 -18.01 2.18
N CYS A 116 -11.87 -17.57 1.33
CA CYS A 116 -13.10 -18.33 1.07
C CYS A 116 -13.43 -18.48 -0.41
N GLY A 117 -12.59 -17.99 -1.32
CA GLY A 117 -12.73 -18.11 -2.77
C GLY A 117 -13.98 -17.47 -3.40
N HIS A 118 -14.74 -16.65 -2.66
CA HIS A 118 -15.92 -15.95 -3.19
C HIS A 118 -15.50 -14.69 -3.96
N LYS A 119 -16.10 -14.47 -5.12
CA LYS A 119 -15.90 -13.30 -5.98
C LYS A 119 -16.67 -12.07 -5.50
N TYR A 120 -17.84 -12.28 -4.92
CA TYR A 120 -18.73 -11.22 -4.48
C TYR A 120 -19.15 -11.41 -3.03
N HIS A 121 -19.25 -10.30 -2.29
CA HIS A 121 -19.89 -10.24 -0.98
C HIS A 121 -19.39 -11.30 0.02
N CYS A 122 -18.07 -11.40 0.22
CA CYS A 122 -17.43 -12.29 1.19
C CYS A 122 -18.15 -12.27 2.53
N GLN A 123 -18.59 -13.45 2.97
CA GLN A 123 -19.19 -13.68 4.29
C GLN A 123 -18.22 -14.33 5.27
N CYS A 124 -16.96 -14.51 4.84
CA CYS A 124 -15.86 -14.87 5.72
C CYS A 124 -15.84 -13.97 6.95
N ALA A 125 -15.37 -14.43 8.12
CA ALA A 125 -15.12 -13.58 9.29
C ALA A 125 -13.68 -13.75 9.83
N TRP A 126 -12.72 -13.98 8.93
CA TRP A 126 -11.31 -14.31 9.26
C TRP A 126 -10.57 -13.25 10.08
N TRP A 127 -11.10 -12.02 10.15
CA TRP A 127 -10.58 -10.92 10.97
C TRP A 127 -11.11 -10.95 12.42
N LEU A 128 -12.15 -11.73 12.72
CA LEU A 128 -12.65 -11.88 14.09
C LEU A 128 -11.71 -12.80 14.87
N PRO A 129 -11.31 -12.44 16.11
CA PRO A 129 -10.40 -13.25 16.93
C PRO A 129 -10.76 -14.73 17.03
N SER A 130 -12.06 -15.06 17.06
CA SER A 130 -12.57 -16.43 17.15
C SER A 130 -12.39 -17.27 15.86
N GLN A 131 -12.11 -16.64 14.72
CA GLN A 131 -11.98 -17.29 13.42
C GLN A 131 -10.59 -17.17 12.78
N ILE A 132 -9.66 -16.39 13.37
CA ILE A 132 -8.30 -16.16 12.84
C ILE A 132 -7.58 -17.48 12.51
N LYS A 133 -7.61 -18.46 13.42
CA LYS A 133 -6.95 -19.77 13.22
C LYS A 133 -7.56 -20.63 12.10
N LYS A 134 -8.83 -20.43 11.74
CA LYS A 134 -9.49 -21.23 10.68
C LYS A 134 -9.31 -20.62 9.28
N GLY A 135 -9.06 -19.32 9.22
CA GLY A 135 -8.92 -18.55 7.97
C GLY A 135 -7.50 -18.52 7.41
N LYS A 136 -6.48 -18.25 8.25
CA LYS A 136 -5.10 -18.04 7.77
C LYS A 136 -4.47 -19.28 7.08
N ASP A 137 -4.92 -20.49 7.43
CA ASP A 137 -4.39 -21.75 6.86
C ASP A 137 -5.00 -22.12 5.48
N ARG A 138 -6.09 -21.46 5.07
CA ARG A 138 -6.80 -21.78 3.82
C ARG A 138 -6.65 -20.62 2.83
N ILE A 139 -5.66 -20.73 1.95
CA ILE A 139 -5.48 -19.81 0.83
C ILE A 139 -5.97 -20.50 -0.44
N HIS A 140 -7.07 -19.98 -0.99
CA HIS A 140 -7.58 -20.33 -2.29
C HIS A 140 -6.75 -19.61 -3.37
N THR A 141 -6.29 -20.37 -4.35
CA THR A 141 -5.63 -19.84 -5.55
C THR A 141 -6.58 -19.75 -6.75
N LYS A 142 -7.84 -20.18 -6.57
CA LYS A 142 -8.92 -20.17 -7.57
C LYS A 142 -10.26 -19.85 -6.92
N PRO A 143 -11.22 -19.25 -7.65
CA PRO A 143 -12.56 -19.00 -7.13
C PRO A 143 -13.35 -20.32 -6.92
N ILE A 144 -14.33 -20.33 -6.01
CA ILE A 144 -15.17 -21.52 -5.73
C ILE A 144 -16.26 -21.74 -6.79
N GLU A 145 -16.65 -20.70 -7.52
CA GLU A 145 -17.61 -20.79 -8.62
C GLU A 145 -16.86 -20.86 -9.96
N ASP A 146 -16.68 -22.09 -10.46
CA ASP A 146 -16.02 -22.39 -11.75
C ASP A 146 -16.99 -22.15 -12.92
N ASN A 147 -16.68 -21.14 -13.74
CA ASN A 147 -16.93 -21.06 -15.20
C ASN A 147 -16.62 -19.65 -15.77
N GLU A 148 -16.40 -18.65 -14.92
CA GLU A 148 -15.96 -17.32 -15.36
C GLU A 148 -14.49 -17.10 -15.05
N SER A 149 -13.73 -16.69 -16.07
CA SER A 149 -12.32 -16.29 -15.99
C SER A 149 -12.05 -15.42 -14.75
N PRO A 150 -10.87 -15.53 -14.10
CA PRO A 150 -10.46 -14.53 -13.12
C PRO A 150 -10.66 -13.13 -13.71
N HIS A 151 -11.14 -12.19 -12.89
CA HIS A 151 -11.28 -10.81 -13.33
C HIS A 151 -9.93 -10.34 -13.90
N THR A 152 -9.99 -9.72 -15.06
CA THR A 152 -8.81 -9.08 -15.64
C THR A 152 -8.23 -8.12 -14.62
N LYS A 153 -6.91 -8.22 -14.39
CA LYS A 153 -6.17 -7.31 -13.53
C LYS A 153 -6.57 -5.85 -13.85
N PRO A 154 -7.05 -5.07 -12.87
CA PRO A 154 -7.47 -3.69 -13.12
C PRO A 154 -6.30 -2.86 -13.63
N ASN A 155 -6.52 -2.10 -14.70
CA ASN A 155 -5.52 -1.23 -15.32
C ASN A 155 -5.54 0.21 -14.74
N GLN A 156 -6.51 0.52 -13.88
CA GLN A 156 -6.70 1.83 -13.26
C GLN A 156 -6.86 1.68 -11.76
N LEU A 157 -6.37 2.67 -11.01
CA LEU A 157 -6.44 2.67 -9.55
C LEU A 157 -7.89 2.60 -9.01
N SER A 158 -8.83 3.25 -9.67
CA SER A 158 -10.27 3.15 -9.35
C SER A 158 -10.80 1.71 -9.47
N GLY A 159 -10.36 0.98 -10.49
CA GLY A 159 -10.75 -0.42 -10.72
C GLY A 159 -10.27 -1.36 -9.61
N TRP A 160 -9.12 -1.06 -8.99
CA TRP A 160 -8.67 -1.77 -7.79
C TRP A 160 -9.64 -1.57 -6.64
N ILE A 161 -10.08 -0.34 -6.35
CA ILE A 161 -11.02 -0.10 -5.24
C ILE A 161 -12.39 -0.71 -5.54
N THR A 162 -12.86 -0.65 -6.80
CA THR A 162 -14.08 -1.34 -7.22
C THR A 162 -14.00 -2.84 -7.00
N THR A 163 -12.84 -3.46 -7.23
CA THR A 163 -12.64 -4.90 -6.96
C THR A 163 -12.86 -5.22 -5.48
N TRP A 164 -12.39 -4.36 -4.57
CA TRP A 164 -12.62 -4.52 -3.12
C TRP A 164 -14.07 -4.27 -2.73
N GLU A 165 -14.76 -3.32 -3.37
CA GLU A 165 -16.20 -3.14 -3.18
C GLU A 165 -16.98 -4.41 -3.58
N LEU A 166 -16.63 -5.02 -4.71
CA LEU A 166 -17.29 -6.25 -5.17
C LEU A 166 -17.08 -7.41 -4.19
N ILE A 167 -15.83 -7.66 -3.79
CA ILE A 167 -15.49 -8.79 -2.92
C ILE A 167 -15.98 -8.53 -1.49
N TYR A 168 -15.77 -7.33 -0.93
CA TYR A 168 -15.93 -7.07 0.50
C TYR A 168 -16.89 -5.93 0.85
N GLY A 169 -17.46 -5.23 -0.13
CA GLY A 169 -18.16 -3.96 0.08
C GLY A 169 -19.34 -4.02 1.06
N LYS A 170 -20.10 -5.12 1.08
CA LYS A 170 -21.19 -5.32 2.07
C LYS A 170 -20.64 -5.42 3.49
N LYS A 171 -19.54 -6.16 3.67
CA LYS A 171 -18.86 -6.36 4.95
C LYS A 171 -18.28 -5.04 5.46
N TYR A 172 -17.55 -4.29 4.63
CA TYR A 172 -16.98 -3.02 5.05
C TYR A 172 -18.06 -1.97 5.38
N LYS A 173 -19.16 -1.91 4.60
CA LYS A 173 -20.27 -1.00 4.87
C LYS A 173 -20.92 -1.27 6.24
N ILE A 174 -21.18 -2.53 6.57
CA ILE A 174 -22.09 -2.90 7.67
C ILE A 174 -21.36 -3.42 8.93
N ALA A 175 -20.32 -4.25 8.77
CA ALA A 175 -19.80 -5.08 9.85
C ALA A 175 -18.51 -4.57 10.51
N MET A 176 -17.78 -3.65 9.88
CA MET A 176 -16.51 -3.12 10.39
C MET A 176 -16.58 -1.62 10.62
N THR A 177 -16.09 -1.17 11.77
CA THR A 177 -15.88 0.25 12.06
C THR A 177 -14.56 0.73 11.42
N VAL A 178 -14.36 2.04 11.35
CA VAL A 178 -13.06 2.60 10.92
C VAL A 178 -11.95 2.16 11.89
N ALA A 179 -12.22 2.11 13.19
CA ALA A 179 -11.27 1.64 14.19
C ALA A 179 -10.86 0.17 13.96
N ASP A 180 -11.80 -0.72 13.61
CA ASP A 180 -11.47 -2.11 13.28
C ASP A 180 -10.53 -2.22 12.09
N ILE A 181 -10.73 -1.38 11.06
CA ILE A 181 -9.85 -1.33 9.89
C ILE A 181 -8.47 -0.78 10.27
N MET A 182 -8.41 0.26 11.12
CA MET A 182 -7.14 0.79 11.63
C MET A 182 -6.37 -0.24 12.45
N TYR A 183 -7.03 -1.03 13.30
CA TYR A 183 -6.36 -2.11 14.03
C TYR A 183 -5.80 -3.17 13.08
N LYS A 184 -6.52 -3.49 12.01
CA LYS A 184 -6.03 -4.41 10.98
C LYS A 184 -4.82 -3.85 10.24
N LEU A 185 -4.82 -2.56 9.87
CA LEU A 185 -3.65 -1.91 9.28
C LEU A 185 -2.42 -2.01 10.19
N LEU A 186 -2.59 -1.75 11.50
CA LEU A 186 -1.50 -1.88 12.48
C LEU A 186 -1.04 -3.34 12.65
N GLU A 187 -1.95 -4.32 12.60
CA GLU A 187 -1.60 -5.74 12.62
C GLU A 187 -0.74 -6.09 11.40
N GLU A 188 -1.17 -5.74 10.18
CA GLU A 188 -0.40 -6.06 8.97
C GLU A 188 0.94 -5.31 8.93
N GLU A 189 1.00 -4.08 9.44
CA GLU A 189 2.26 -3.35 9.62
C GLU A 189 3.23 -4.10 10.53
N ALA A 190 2.73 -4.63 11.66
CA ALA A 190 3.52 -5.43 12.58
C ALA A 190 3.98 -6.75 11.95
N GLU A 191 3.16 -7.40 11.12
CA GLU A 191 3.54 -8.62 10.39
C GLU A 191 4.61 -8.33 9.33
N ILE A 192 4.55 -7.18 8.64
CA ILE A 192 5.65 -6.70 7.76
C ILE A 192 6.95 -6.55 8.56
N LEU A 193 6.91 -5.89 9.72
CA LEU A 193 8.10 -5.72 10.57
C LEU A 193 8.65 -7.08 11.07
N GLU A 194 7.78 -8.02 11.43
CA GLU A 194 8.18 -9.36 11.86
C GLU A 194 8.93 -10.11 10.75
N GLU A 195 8.47 -10.02 9.50
CA GLU A 195 9.17 -10.66 8.37
C GLU A 195 10.48 -9.95 8.02
N LEU A 196 10.55 -8.62 8.16
CA LEU A 196 11.80 -7.87 8.01
C LEU A 196 12.85 -8.29 9.06
N ASP A 197 12.43 -8.58 10.29
CA ASP A 197 13.32 -9.01 11.39
C ASP A 197 13.92 -10.41 11.18
N LYS A 198 13.34 -11.22 10.28
CA LYS A 198 13.88 -12.55 9.93
C LYS A 198 15.05 -12.46 8.94
N ALA A 199 15.22 -11.32 8.27
CA ALA A 199 16.34 -11.10 7.36
C ALA A 199 17.67 -10.99 8.12
N LYS A 200 18.66 -11.79 7.70
CA LYS A 200 20.01 -11.80 8.29
C LYS A 200 20.95 -10.91 7.49
N GLY A 201 21.84 -10.20 8.18
CA GLY A 201 22.91 -9.41 7.52
C GLY A 201 22.46 -8.08 6.91
N GLY A 202 21.26 -7.59 7.24
CA GLY A 202 20.79 -6.26 6.86
C GLY A 202 20.35 -6.11 5.40
N GLN A 203 20.29 -7.20 4.64
CA GLN A 203 19.78 -7.25 3.26
C GLN A 203 18.66 -8.28 3.16
N LEU A 204 17.72 -8.02 2.25
CA LEU A 204 16.68 -8.99 1.92
C LEU A 204 17.21 -10.04 0.95
N ASN A 205 16.76 -11.28 1.11
CA ASN A 205 17.05 -12.39 0.22
C ASN A 205 15.72 -12.97 -0.30
N ARG A 206 15.51 -12.89 -1.61
CA ARG A 206 14.25 -13.30 -2.26
C ARG A 206 14.02 -14.81 -2.26
N ASP A 207 15.11 -15.58 -2.13
CA ASP A 207 15.04 -17.04 -2.11
C ASP A 207 14.62 -17.58 -0.74
N GLU A 208 14.61 -16.73 0.29
CA GLU A 208 14.25 -17.13 1.65
C GLU A 208 12.73 -17.13 1.88
N PRO A 209 12.19 -18.10 2.66
CA PRO A 209 10.75 -18.21 2.90
C PRO A 209 10.10 -16.95 3.50
N TYR A 210 10.83 -16.20 4.33
CA TYR A 210 10.30 -14.97 4.93
C TYR A 210 10.00 -13.90 3.88
N TYR A 211 10.71 -13.88 2.75
CA TYR A 211 10.50 -12.86 1.72
C TYR A 211 9.17 -13.03 1.01
N LYS A 212 8.79 -14.29 0.70
CA LYS A 212 7.47 -14.59 0.16
C LYS A 212 6.34 -14.27 1.16
N LYS A 213 6.61 -14.43 2.46
CA LYS A 213 5.64 -14.03 3.49
C LYS A 213 5.57 -12.50 3.58
N LEU A 214 6.70 -11.80 3.55
CA LEU A 214 6.77 -10.33 3.54
C LEU A 214 5.93 -9.73 2.41
N THR A 215 6.08 -10.22 1.17
CA THR A 215 5.26 -9.70 0.04
C THR A 215 3.77 -9.97 0.23
N ARG A 216 3.41 -11.10 0.85
CA ARG A 216 2.01 -11.40 1.21
C ARG A 216 1.46 -10.45 2.27
N GLU A 217 2.24 -10.07 3.27
CA GLU A 217 1.79 -9.13 4.30
C GLU A 217 1.71 -7.69 3.76
N VAL A 218 2.58 -7.33 2.79
CA VAL A 218 2.41 -6.10 2.01
C VAL A 218 1.08 -6.10 1.25
N ALA A 219 0.70 -7.21 0.59
CA ALA A 219 -0.60 -7.32 -0.06
C ALA A 219 -1.77 -7.17 0.93
N ASP A 220 -1.67 -7.71 2.15
CA ASP A 220 -2.70 -7.55 3.18
C ASP A 220 -2.80 -6.12 3.69
N PHE A 221 -1.65 -5.47 3.94
CA PHE A 221 -1.63 -4.07 4.33
C PHE A 221 -2.34 -3.19 3.29
N VAL A 222 -2.04 -3.39 2.00
CA VAL A 222 -2.72 -2.65 0.91
C VAL A 222 -4.20 -2.99 0.83
N SER A 223 -4.57 -4.26 1.02
CA SER A 223 -5.95 -4.69 1.04
C SER A 223 -6.77 -3.96 2.13
N TRP A 224 -6.21 -3.82 3.33
CA TRP A 224 -6.85 -3.04 4.40
C TRP A 224 -6.81 -1.54 4.17
N TYR A 225 -5.79 -1.03 3.48
CA TYR A 225 -5.75 0.37 3.05
C TYR A 225 -6.89 0.66 2.06
N PHE A 226 -7.13 -0.21 1.08
CA PHE A 226 -8.30 -0.08 0.19
C PHE A 226 -9.63 -0.22 0.94
N ALA A 227 -9.70 -1.11 1.94
CA ALA A 227 -10.88 -1.19 2.81
C ALA A 227 -11.15 0.13 3.54
N LEU A 228 -10.09 0.82 4.02
CA LEU A 228 -10.20 2.12 4.67
C LEU A 228 -10.73 3.18 3.71
N LEU A 229 -10.16 3.28 2.50
CA LEU A 229 -10.63 4.24 1.49
C LEU A 229 -12.10 4.00 1.12
N TYR A 230 -12.48 2.75 0.91
CA TYR A 230 -13.86 2.40 0.63
C TYR A 230 -14.79 2.74 1.81
N LYS A 231 -14.36 2.50 3.06
CA LYS A 231 -15.16 2.84 4.24
C LYS A 231 -15.41 4.34 4.35
N LEU A 232 -14.43 5.14 3.93
CA LEU A 232 -14.46 6.60 3.97
C LEU A 232 -14.99 7.21 2.67
N GLN A 233 -15.57 6.45 1.76
CA GLN A 233 -16.01 6.92 0.44
C GLN A 233 -16.95 8.14 0.45
N GLN A 234 -17.64 8.41 1.56
CA GLN A 234 -18.46 9.61 1.70
C GLN A 234 -17.59 10.88 1.83
N ASP A 235 -16.45 10.78 2.49
CA ASP A 235 -15.49 11.87 2.73
C ASP A 235 -14.34 11.87 1.69
N LEU A 236 -14.00 10.68 1.20
CA LEU A 236 -12.91 10.36 0.27
C LEU A 236 -13.37 9.37 -0.81
N PRO A 237 -14.11 9.83 -1.84
CA PRO A 237 -14.59 8.94 -2.89
C PRO A 237 -13.43 8.16 -3.55
N PRO A 238 -13.55 6.84 -3.76
CA PRO A 238 -12.51 5.98 -4.32
C PRO A 238 -11.90 6.43 -5.64
N ASP A 239 -12.72 6.98 -6.54
CA ASP A 239 -12.31 7.56 -7.81
C ASP A 239 -11.40 8.78 -7.64
N GLN A 240 -11.30 9.32 -6.42
CA GLN A 240 -10.42 10.43 -6.09
C GLN A 240 -9.04 10.00 -5.61
N LEU A 241 -8.70 8.72 -5.43
CA LEU A 241 -7.33 8.39 -5.01
C LEU A 241 -6.31 8.90 -6.05
N SER A 242 -6.52 8.65 -7.35
CA SER A 242 -5.67 9.22 -8.40
C SER A 242 -5.64 10.75 -8.36
N LYS A 243 -6.78 11.39 -8.06
CA LYS A 243 -6.88 12.85 -7.93
C LYS A 243 -6.10 13.37 -6.71
N ILE A 244 -6.18 12.70 -5.57
CA ILE A 244 -5.44 13.04 -4.34
C ILE A 244 -3.94 12.94 -4.60
N LEU A 245 -3.50 11.87 -5.28
CA LEU A 245 -2.11 11.68 -5.65
C LEU A 245 -1.66 12.77 -6.64
N TYR A 246 -2.47 13.04 -7.68
CA TYR A 246 -2.21 14.11 -8.63
C TYR A 246 -2.08 15.47 -7.94
N GLU A 247 -3.09 15.90 -7.17
CA GLU A 247 -3.09 17.21 -6.51
C GLU A 247 -1.88 17.40 -5.59
N LYS A 248 -1.45 16.33 -4.92
CA LYS A 248 -0.31 16.36 -4.01
C LYS A 248 1.05 16.30 -4.72
N PHE A 249 1.19 15.48 -5.76
CA PHE A 249 2.48 15.13 -6.34
C PHE A 249 2.67 15.61 -7.79
N LYS A 250 1.69 16.29 -8.40
CA LYS A 250 1.77 16.71 -9.81
C LYS A 250 3.06 17.44 -10.18
N ASP A 251 3.63 18.22 -9.26
CA ASP A 251 4.84 19.02 -9.47
C ASP A 251 6.14 18.32 -8.99
N GLY A 252 6.04 17.06 -8.53
CA GLY A 252 7.12 16.29 -7.95
C GLY A 252 7.01 16.14 -6.43
N CYS A 253 8.12 16.33 -5.73
CA CYS A 253 8.16 16.19 -4.28
C CYS A 253 7.39 17.33 -3.60
N PRO A 254 6.33 17.05 -2.79
CA PRO A 254 5.49 18.09 -2.20
C PRO A 254 6.21 18.89 -1.12
N TRP A 255 7.35 18.42 -0.63
CA TRP A 255 8.11 19.05 0.45
C TRP A 255 9.19 19.99 -0.09
N CYS A 256 10.12 19.50 -0.92
CA CYS A 256 11.17 20.36 -1.50
C CYS A 256 10.77 21.05 -2.81
N LYS A 257 9.60 20.71 -3.39
CA LYS A 257 9.08 21.28 -4.65
C LYS A 257 9.94 21.00 -5.89
N GLU A 258 10.81 20.00 -5.79
CA GLU A 258 11.66 19.55 -6.90
C GLU A 258 11.02 18.35 -7.62
N GLN A 259 11.26 18.25 -8.93
CA GLN A 259 10.79 17.11 -9.73
C GLN A 259 11.42 15.79 -9.29
N ILE A 260 12.68 15.85 -8.84
CA ILE A 260 13.39 14.75 -8.18
C ILE A 260 13.63 15.19 -6.74
N CYS A 261 13.16 14.38 -5.80
CA CYS A 261 13.23 14.69 -4.39
C CYS A 261 14.69 14.93 -3.95
N LYS A 262 14.91 16.02 -3.21
CA LYS A 262 16.19 16.34 -2.54
C LYS A 262 16.04 16.44 -1.02
N CYS A 263 14.87 16.12 -0.49
CA CYS A 263 14.59 16.19 0.94
C CYS A 263 15.57 15.33 1.72
N TYR A 264 16.07 15.87 2.83
CA TYR A 264 16.96 15.13 3.70
C TYR A 264 16.36 15.12 5.11
N PRO A 265 16.41 13.98 5.82
CA PRO A 265 15.93 13.93 7.19
C PRO A 265 16.79 14.83 8.07
N LYS A 266 16.15 15.68 8.89
CA LYS A 266 16.86 16.63 9.77
C LYS A 266 17.92 15.96 10.65
N TRP A 267 17.64 14.75 11.14
CA TRP A 267 18.56 13.98 11.99
C TRP A 267 19.83 13.50 11.26
N LEU A 268 19.88 13.60 9.93
CA LEU A 268 21.09 13.36 9.13
C LEU A 268 21.84 14.63 8.73
N GLU A 269 21.25 15.81 8.93
CA GLU A 269 21.93 17.08 8.65
C GLU A 269 22.94 17.44 9.76
N GLU A 270 22.75 16.88 10.95
CA GLU A 270 23.53 17.16 12.16
C GLU A 270 24.60 16.09 12.49
N SER A 271 24.70 15.04 11.67
CA SER A 271 25.63 13.89 11.83
C SER A 271 26.85 13.99 10.93
#